data_AF-A0A8T4RLB1-F1
#
_entry.id   AF-A0A8T4RLB1-F1
#
_cell.length_a   1.000
_cell.length_b   1.000
_cell.length_c   1.000
_cell.angle_alpha   90.00
_cell.angle_beta   90.00
_cell.angle_gamma   90.00
#
_symmetry.space_group_name_H-M   'P 1'
#
loop_
_entity.id
_entity.type
_entity.pdbx_description
1 polymer ?
#
loop_
_entity_poly.entity_id
_entity_poly.type
_entity_poly.pdbx_seq_one_letter_code
_entity_poly.pdbx_strand_id
1 'polypeptide(L)'
;MVLGIEHIHPKESTHFVRGGLDQILCKIAAEKDKIIAFSFSDILNSPQRSKLLARMMFNIKLCKKYKVKVFFSNFSMEQMEMRSARDLLSFWNVLGGAGKGCLEIQKQS
;
A
#
# COMPACT_ATOMS: atom_id res chain seq x y z
N MET A 1 0.73 -12.55 -3.42
CA MET A 1 0.60 -11.14 -2.96
C MET A 1 1.67 -10.90 -1.92
N VAL A 2 2.26 -9.71 -1.87
CA VAL A 2 3.24 -9.32 -0.84
C VAL A 2 2.68 -8.11 -0.09
N LEU A 3 2.59 -8.19 1.24
CA LEU A 3 2.02 -7.16 2.11
C LEU A 3 3.13 -6.45 2.88
N GLY A 4 3.01 -5.14 3.08
CA GLY A 4 3.80 -4.41 4.07
C GLY A 4 5.23 -4.08 3.66
N ILE A 5 5.52 -3.96 2.36
CA ILE A 5 6.87 -3.59 1.88
C ILE A 5 7.30 -2.19 2.38
N GLU A 6 6.34 -1.32 2.68
CA GLU A 6 6.53 -0.03 3.34
C GLU A 6 7.15 -0.11 4.75
N HIS A 7 7.21 -1.30 5.36
CA HIS A 7 7.90 -1.51 6.65
C HIS A 7 9.35 -1.96 6.49
N ILE A 8 9.81 -2.26 5.27
CA ILE A 8 11.21 -2.62 5.03
C ILE A 8 12.03 -1.34 5.01
N HIS A 9 12.74 -1.08 6.12
CA HIS A 9 13.51 0.15 6.32
C HIS A 9 15.01 -0.09 6.04
N PRO A 10 15.55 0.31 4.87
CA PRO A 10 16.92 0.78 4.84
C PRO A 10 16.96 2.12 5.59
N LYS A 11 17.93 2.32 6.49
CA LYS A 11 18.14 3.56 7.29
C LYS A 11 17.61 4.83 6.58
N GLU A 12 16.83 5.62 7.31
CA GLU A 12 16.22 6.86 6.82
C GLU A 12 17.26 7.82 6.26
N SER A 13 16.92 8.48 5.16
CA SER A 13 17.69 9.61 4.64
C SER A 13 16.95 10.91 4.95
N THR A 14 17.68 11.95 5.31
CA THR A 14 17.14 13.31 5.50
C THR A 14 16.64 13.94 4.20
N HIS A 15 17.13 13.48 3.05
CA HIS A 15 16.90 14.14 1.76
C HIS A 15 15.81 13.50 0.91
N PHE A 16 15.52 12.21 1.11
CA PHE A 16 14.55 11.49 0.27
C PHE A 16 13.86 10.34 1.01
N VAL A 17 12.59 10.12 0.66
CA VAL A 17 11.83 8.96 1.10
C VAL A 17 12.45 7.71 0.48
N ARG A 18 12.91 6.79 1.33
CA ARG A 18 13.34 5.46 0.90
C ARG A 18 12.16 4.51 1.01
N GLY A 19 11.69 4.03 -0.13
CA GLY A 19 10.70 2.95 -0.19
C GLY A 19 11.36 1.58 -0.08
N GLY A 20 10.58 0.58 0.32
CA GLY A 20 11.00 -0.84 0.28
C GLY A 20 10.96 -1.46 -1.12
N LEU A 21 10.54 -0.69 -2.14
CA LEU A 21 10.57 -1.09 -3.55
C LEU A 21 11.60 -0.28 -4.33
N ASP A 22 12.27 -0.97 -5.25
CA ASP A 22 13.12 -0.37 -6.28
C ASP A 22 12.62 -0.76 -7.68
N GLN A 23 13.31 -0.24 -8.70
CA GLN A 23 12.99 -0.52 -10.10
C GLN A 23 13.08 -2.03 -10.44
N ILE A 24 14.04 -2.75 -9.89
CA ILE A 24 14.30 -4.16 -10.20
C ILE A 24 13.19 -5.02 -9.59
N LEU A 25 12.88 -4.81 -8.31
CA LEU A 25 11.80 -5.48 -7.60
C LEU A 25 10.44 -5.23 -8.26
N CYS A 26 10.17 -4.00 -8.70
CA CYS A 26 8.95 -3.70 -9.44
C CYS A 26 8.87 -4.44 -10.78
N LYS A 27 9.97 -4.54 -11.54
CA LYS A 27 9.99 -5.34 -12.78
C LYS A 27 9.73 -6.81 -12.51
N ILE A 28 10.41 -7.39 -11.53
CA ILE A 28 10.22 -8.80 -11.13
C ILE A 28 8.76 -9.02 -10.67
N ALA A 29 8.20 -8.09 -9.90
CA ALA A 29 6.81 -8.18 -9.45
C ALA A 29 5.82 -8.15 -10.62
N ALA A 30 6.04 -7.28 -11.61
CA ALA A 30 5.21 -7.22 -12.82
C ALA A 30 5.35 -8.50 -13.67
N GLU A 31 6.57 -8.97 -13.89
CA GLU A 31 6.86 -10.19 -14.67
C GLU A 31 6.25 -11.45 -14.03
N LYS A 32 6.30 -11.55 -12.69
CA LYS A 32 5.77 -12.68 -11.93
C LYS A 32 4.30 -12.53 -11.53
N ASP A 33 3.61 -11.55 -12.10
CA ASP A 33 2.22 -11.19 -11.80
C ASP A 33 1.91 -11.10 -10.30
N LYS A 34 2.82 -10.48 -9.54
CA LYS A 34 2.65 -10.28 -8.10
C LYS A 34 1.89 -8.99 -7.81
N ILE A 35 1.03 -9.08 -6.81
CA ILE A 35 0.27 -7.96 -6.26
C ILE A 35 1.02 -7.44 -5.03
N ILE A 36 1.24 -6.12 -4.97
CA ILE A 36 1.74 -5.42 -3.79
C ILE A 36 0.54 -4.90 -3.00
N ALA A 37 0.45 -5.27 -1.73
CA ALA A 37 -0.66 -4.91 -0.86
C ALA A 37 -0.22 -3.91 0.22
N PHE A 38 -1.11 -2.98 0.53
CA PHE A 38 -0.97 -1.96 1.57
C PHE A 38 -2.10 -2.09 2.58
N SER A 39 -1.78 -1.90 3.86
CA SER A 39 -2.73 -2.05 4.97
C SER A 39 -3.13 -0.71 5.58
N PHE A 40 -4.44 -0.49 5.75
CA PHE A 40 -4.94 0.67 6.48
C PHE A 40 -4.75 0.52 8.00
N SER A 41 -4.85 -0.69 8.55
CA SER A 41 -4.57 -0.93 9.98
C SER A 41 -3.13 -0.53 10.34
N ASP A 42 -2.17 -0.72 9.42
CA ASP A 42 -0.79 -0.29 9.62
C ASP A 42 -0.68 1.23 9.77
N ILE A 43 -1.49 1.99 9.02
CA ILE A 43 -1.56 3.46 9.15
C ILE A 43 -2.21 3.84 10.48
N LEU A 44 -3.30 3.17 10.84
CA LEU A 44 -4.06 3.44 12.05
C LEU A 44 -3.19 3.24 13.30
N ASN A 45 -2.43 2.16 13.33
CA ASN A 45 -1.66 1.72 14.51
C ASN A 45 -0.20 2.19 14.53
N SER A 46 0.30 2.80 13.46
CA SER A 46 1.68 3.30 13.44
C SER A 46 1.86 4.57 14.29
N PRO A 47 2.88 4.66 15.15
CA PRO A 47 3.25 5.90 15.83
C PRO A 47 3.87 6.93 14.86
N GLN A 48 4.34 6.49 13.69
CA GLN A 48 5.04 7.31 12.70
C GLN A 48 4.22 7.39 11.39
N ARG A 49 2.92 7.70 11.52
CA ARG A 49 1.95 7.71 10.41
C ARG A 49 2.42 8.51 9.20
N SER A 50 2.95 9.71 9.42
CA SER A 50 3.43 10.58 8.34
C SER A 50 4.51 9.94 7.48
N LYS A 51 5.47 9.25 8.11
CA LYS A 51 6.56 8.55 7.39
C LYS A 51 6.05 7.32 6.66
N LEU A 52 5.18 6.55 7.31
CA LEU A 52 4.57 5.37 6.70
C LEU A 52 3.76 5.76 5.46
N LEU A 53 2.94 6.80 5.56
CA LEU A 53 2.17 7.35 4.44
C LEU A 53 3.09 7.82 3.31
N ALA A 54 4.18 8.53 3.62
CA ALA A 54 5.15 8.96 2.63
C ALA A 54 5.75 7.77 1.86
N ARG A 55 6.10 6.68 2.55
CA ARG A 55 6.59 5.44 1.94
C ARG A 55 5.53 4.75 1.08
N MET A 56 4.30 4.63 1.58
CA MET A 56 3.19 4.04 0.84
C MET A 56 2.94 4.80 -0.46
N MET A 57 2.80 6.13 -0.41
CA MET A 57 2.60 6.97 -1.60
C MET A 57 3.76 6.85 -2.60
N PHE A 58 5.01 6.81 -2.11
CA PHE A 58 6.18 6.57 -2.96
C PHE A 58 6.12 5.21 -3.66
N ASN A 59 5.83 4.14 -2.91
CA ASN A 59 5.70 2.78 -3.44
C ASN A 59 4.54 2.65 -4.42
N ILE A 60 3.38 3.29 -4.17
CA ILE A 60 2.22 3.31 -5.07
C ILE A 60 2.60 3.98 -6.40
N LYS A 61 3.28 5.13 -6.34
CA LYS A 61 3.78 5.82 -7.55
C LYS A 61 4.74 4.95 -8.34
N LEU A 62 5.63 4.21 -7.67
CA LEU A 62 6.56 3.31 -8.30
C LEU A 62 5.85 2.11 -8.96
N CYS A 63 4.91 1.48 -8.25
CA CYS A 63 4.07 0.42 -8.78
C CYS A 63 3.31 0.87 -10.04
N LYS A 64 2.73 2.08 -10.02
CA LYS A 64 2.06 2.68 -11.18
C LYS A 64 3.00 2.84 -12.38
N LYS A 65 4.23 3.33 -12.15
CA LYS A 65 5.24 3.50 -13.19
C LYS A 65 5.61 2.18 -13.88
N TYR A 66 5.74 1.10 -13.11
CA TYR A 66 6.14 -0.22 -13.60
C TYR A 66 4.96 -1.18 -13.84
N LYS A 67 3.72 -0.67 -13.81
CA LYS A 67 2.48 -1.44 -14.04
C LYS A 67 2.32 -2.66 -13.12
N VAL A 68 2.79 -2.54 -11.87
CA VAL A 68 2.61 -3.57 -10.84
C VAL A 68 1.19 -3.47 -10.28
N LYS A 69 0.51 -4.62 -10.12
CA LYS A 69 -0.82 -4.67 -9.51
C LYS A 69 -0.74 -4.27 -8.04
N VAL A 70 -1.65 -3.40 -7.60
CA VAL A 70 -1.71 -2.93 -6.21
C VAL A 70 -3.05 -3.26 -5.58
N PHE A 71 -3.03 -3.59 -4.29
CA PHE A 71 -4.21 -3.85 -3.46
C PHE A 71 -4.16 -3.01 -2.19
N PHE A 72 -5.29 -2.44 -1.78
CA PHE A 72 -5.40 -1.66 -0.55
C PHE A 72 -6.64 -2.09 0.21
N SER A 73 -6.46 -2.49 1.46
CA SER A 73 -7.55 -2.94 2.33
C SER A 73 -7.19 -2.73 3.79
N ASN A 74 -8.12 -3.06 4.68
CA ASN A 74 -7.91 -2.79 6.09
C ASN A 74 -6.85 -3.68 6.74
N PHE A 75 -6.90 -4.98 6.45
CA PHE A 75 -6.08 -6.02 7.11
C PHE A 75 -6.10 -5.94 8.65
N SER A 76 -7.16 -5.39 9.23
CA SER A 76 -7.35 -5.31 10.68
C SER A 76 -7.75 -6.67 11.26
N MET A 77 -7.23 -6.98 12.44
CA MET A 77 -7.67 -8.13 13.23
C MET A 77 -8.91 -7.80 14.09
N GLU A 78 -9.11 -6.52 14.41
CA GLU A 78 -10.17 -6.03 15.29
C GLU A 78 -11.33 -5.43 14.51
N GLN A 79 -12.57 -5.76 14.89
CA GLN A 79 -13.77 -5.26 14.22
C GLN A 79 -13.93 -3.73 14.32
N MET A 80 -13.47 -3.13 15.42
CA MET A 80 -13.54 -1.68 15.66
C MET A 80 -12.60 -0.88 14.74
N GLU A 81 -11.57 -1.54 14.21
CA GLU A 81 -10.64 -0.94 13.27
C GLU A 81 -11.15 -1.03 11.83
N MET A 82 -12.21 -1.80 11.56
CA MET A 82 -12.84 -1.91 10.25
C MET A 82 -13.29 -0.56 9.71
N ARG A 83 -13.05 -0.34 8.42
CA ARG A 83 -13.51 0.82 7.67
C ARG A 83 -14.37 0.35 6.52
N SER A 84 -15.38 1.14 6.20
CA SER A 84 -16.25 0.81 5.08
C SER A 84 -15.46 0.81 3.77
N ALA A 85 -15.90 0.03 2.80
CA ALA A 85 -15.27 0.02 1.47
C ALA A 85 -15.26 1.41 0.82
N ARG A 86 -16.25 2.26 1.13
CA ARG A 86 -16.33 3.64 0.64
C ARG A 86 -15.22 4.51 1.24
N ASP A 87 -14.96 4.37 2.53
CA ASP A 87 -13.91 5.14 3.21
C ASP A 87 -12.53 4.70 2.73
N LEU A 88 -12.31 3.39 2.59
CA LEU A 88 -11.08 2.84 2.04
C LEU A 88 -10.85 3.30 0.59
N LEU A 89 -11.88 3.35 -0.24
CA LEU A 89 -11.79 3.87 -1.60
C LEU A 89 -11.42 5.36 -1.62
N SER A 90 -12.04 6.14 -0.74
CA SER A 90 -11.77 7.57 -0.62
C SER A 90 -10.32 7.81 -0.19
N PHE A 91 -9.83 7.03 0.76
CA PHE A 91 -8.46 7.08 1.23
C PHE A 91 -7.47 6.63 0.15
N TRP A 92 -7.79 5.57 -0.59
CA TRP A 92 -7.01 5.07 -1.71
C TRP A 92 -6.78 6.14 -2.79
N ASN A 93 -7.81 6.92 -3.10
CA ASN A 93 -7.70 8.03 -4.05
C ASN A 93 -6.73 9.11 -3.55
N VAL A 94 -6.71 9.40 -2.25
CA VAL A 94 -5.78 10.37 -1.63
C VAL A 94 -4.33 9.88 -1.71
N LEU A 95 -4.10 8.57 -1.55
CA LEU A 95 -2.76 7.98 -1.64
C LEU A 95 -2.16 7.97 -3.06
N GLY A 96 -2.90 8.43 -4.07
CA GLY A 96 -2.47 8.42 -5.47
C GLY A 96 -2.78 7.12 -6.22
N GLY A 97 -3.62 6.28 -5.63
CA GLY A 97 -4.26 5.16 -6.29
C GLY A 97 -5.16 5.61 -7.44
N ALA A 98 -5.25 4.82 -8.52
CA ALA A 98 -6.15 5.09 -9.63
C ALA A 98 -7.10 3.89 -9.86
N GLY A 99 -8.38 4.19 -10.12
CA GLY A 99 -9.42 3.19 -10.36
C GLY A 99 -9.96 2.55 -9.09
N LYS A 100 -10.93 1.63 -9.24
CA LYS A 100 -11.32 0.69 -8.19
C LYS A 100 -10.11 -0.21 -7.91
N GLY A 101 -9.10 0.28 -7.18
CA GLY A 101 -8.03 -0.55 -6.66
C GLY A 101 -8.73 -1.73 -5.98
N CYS A 102 -8.52 -2.93 -6.50
CA CYS A 102 -9.34 -4.13 -6.33
C CYS A 102 -9.94 -4.24 -4.91
N LEU A 103 -11.08 -3.60 -4.66
CA LEU A 103 -11.80 -3.58 -3.37
C LEU A 103 -12.88 -4.66 -3.37
N GLU A 104 -12.90 -5.54 -4.38
CA GLU A 104 -14.02 -6.45 -4.65
C GLU A 104 -14.01 -7.75 -3.83
N ILE A 105 -13.05 -7.96 -2.92
CA ILE A 105 -13.01 -9.18 -2.10
C ILE A 105 -13.52 -8.93 -0.68
N GLN A 106 -14.71 -8.33 -0.53
CA GLN A 106 -15.48 -8.40 0.74
C GLN A 106 -17.00 -8.53 0.50
N LYS A 107 -17.42 -9.11 -0.63
CA LYS A 107 -18.78 -9.68 -0.77
C LYS A 107 -18.67 -11.21 -0.80
N GLN A 108 -18.48 -11.82 0.36
CA GLN A 108 -18.79 -13.24 0.56
C GLN A 108 -18.84 -13.54 2.06
N SER A 109 -20.02 -13.36 2.65
CA SER A 109 -20.71 -14.29 3.58
C SER A 109 -21.94 -13.57 4.13
#